data_AF-A0A2H5YWX6-F1
#
_entry.id   AF-A0A2H5YWX6-F1
#
_cell.length_a   1.000
_cell.length_b   1.000
_cell.length_c   1.000
_cell.angle_alpha   90.00
_cell.angle_beta   90.00
_cell.angle_gamma   90.00
#
_symmetry.space_group_name_H-M   'P 1'
#
loop_
_entity.id
_entity.type
_entity.pdbx_description
1 polymer ?
#
loop_
_entity_poly.entity_id
_entity_poly.type
_entity_poly.pdbx_seq_one_letter_code
_entity_poly.pdbx_strand_id
1 'polypeptide(L)' 'MSQFTLYADVRKGRRPSFIEAAPPGEARPLVDAFAAALRRLGLPVETGVFGAHMDVELVNDGPVTIWLDSAELRGTAED' A
#
# COMPACT_ATOMS: atom_id res chain seq x y z
N MET A 1 -3.38 2.89 -5.99
CA MET A 1 -2.57 4.06 -5.57
C MET A 1 -1.45 3.57 -4.66
N SER A 2 -0.21 4.00 -4.85
CA SER A 2 0.88 3.70 -3.91
C SER A 2 0.79 4.61 -2.68
N GLN A 3 0.96 4.07 -1.46
CA GLN A 3 0.88 4.87 -0.23
C GLN A 3 1.93 4.44 0.81
N PHE A 4 3.08 5.11 0.82
CA PHE A 4 4.17 4.78 1.77
C PHE A 4 3.84 5.18 3.22
N THR A 5 2.93 6.13 3.41
CA THR A 5 2.57 6.62 4.75
C THR A 5 1.84 5.59 5.60
N LEU A 6 1.40 4.46 5.03
CA LEU A 6 0.86 3.33 5.79
C LEU A 6 1.91 2.72 6.74
N TYR A 7 3.21 2.89 6.42
CA TYR A 7 4.35 2.49 7.27
C TYR A 7 4.75 3.56 8.29
N ALA A 8 3.90 4.56 8.57
CA ALA A 8 4.23 5.60 9.55
C ALA A 8 4.37 5.04 10.98
N ASP A 9 5.55 5.22 11.59
CA ASP A 9 5.73 5.07 13.04
C ASP A 9 5.54 6.42 13.74
N VAL A 10 4.49 6.51 14.54
CA VAL A 10 4.08 7.71 15.29
C VAL A 10 4.32 7.59 16.81
N ARG A 11 5.00 6.54 17.27
CA ARG A 11 5.17 6.26 18.71
C ARG A 11 6.11 7.24 19.43
N LYS A 12 7.01 7.92 18.70
CA LYS A 12 8.09 8.75 19.27
C LYS A 12 7.86 10.27 19.17
N GLY A 13 6.65 10.73 18.84
CA GLY A 13 6.31 12.16 18.84
C GLY A 13 5.33 12.56 17.74
N ARG A 14 5.28 13.87 17.43
CA ARG A 14 4.32 14.46 16.49
C ARG A 14 4.72 14.33 15.01
N ARG A 15 5.98 13.99 14.73
CA ARG A 15 6.48 13.78 13.37
C ARG A 15 6.55 12.28 13.10
N PRO A 16 5.78 11.73 12.13
CA PRO A 16 5.89 10.33 11.76
C PRO A 16 7.29 10.02 11.20
N SER A 17 7.80 8.84 11.56
CA SER A 17 8.94 8.21 10.89
C SER A 17 8.43 7.24 9.83
N PHE A 18 9.15 7.09 8.72
CA PHE A 18 8.81 6.17 7.63
C PHE A 18 9.95 5.21 7.31
N ILE A 19 10.80 4.91 8.30
CA ILE A 19 12.01 4.11 8.12
C ILE A 19 11.72 2.68 7.65
N GLU A 20 10.53 2.15 7.97
CA GLU A 20 10.08 0.82 7.53
C GLU A 20 9.53 0.81 6.10
N ALA A 21 9.31 1.98 5.48
CA ALA A 21 8.88 2.05 4.08
C ALA A 21 10.08 1.80 3.16
N ALA A 22 9.89 0.92 2.17
CA ALA A 22 10.90 0.67 1.14
C ALA A 22 11.24 1.97 0.36
N PRO A 23 12.51 2.17 -0.02
CA PRO A 23 12.92 3.34 -0.81
C PRO A 23 12.27 3.32 -2.20
N PRO A 24 12.12 4.48 -2.87
CA PRO A 24 11.40 4.57 -4.15
C PRO A 24 11.90 3.62 -5.26
N GLY A 25 13.21 3.38 -5.32
CA GLY A 25 13.82 2.48 -6.31
C GLY A 25 13.41 1.02 -6.15
N GLU A 26 13.12 0.59 -4.92
CA GLU A 26 12.63 -0.76 -4.61
C GLU A 26 11.09 -0.80 -4.64
N ALA A 27 10.43 0.24 -4.13
CA ALA A 27 8.97 0.28 -4.03
C ALA A 27 8.27 0.36 -5.39
N ARG A 28 8.79 1.15 -6.35
CA ARG A 28 8.17 1.29 -7.68
C ARG A 28 7.99 -0.04 -8.41
N PRO A 29 9.04 -0.86 -8.62
CA PRO A 29 8.87 -2.14 -9.32
C PRO A 29 7.93 -3.10 -8.58
N LEU A 30 7.89 -3.07 -7.24
CA LEU A 30 6.94 -3.87 -6.45
C LEU A 30 5.49 -3.44 -6.66
N VAL A 31 5.22 -2.12 -6.65
CA VAL A 31 3.89 -1.57 -6.93
C VAL A 31 3.43 -1.92 -8.35
N ASP A 32 4.32 -1.76 -9.34
CA ASP A 32 4.02 -2.08 -10.74
C ASP A 32 3.73 -3.58 -10.91
N ALA A 33 4.53 -4.45 -10.26
CA ALA A 33 4.33 -5.89 -10.28
C ALA A 33 3.02 -6.32 -9.60
N PHE A 34 2.65 -5.68 -8.48
CA PHE A 34 1.40 -5.95 -7.77
C PHE A 34 0.18 -5.59 -8.63
N ALA A 35 0.17 -4.40 -9.24
CA ALA A 35 -0.91 -4.00 -10.15
C ALA A 35 -1.02 -4.96 -11.35
N ALA A 36 0.11 -5.37 -11.94
CA ALA A 36 0.13 -6.35 -13.02
C ALA A 36 -0.39 -7.73 -12.59
N ALA A 37 -0.09 -8.17 -11.36
CA ALA A 37 -0.60 -9.43 -10.82
C ALA A 37 -2.12 -9.40 -10.68
N LEU A 38 -2.70 -8.30 -10.17
CA LEU A 38 -4.15 -8.14 -10.07
C LEU A 38 -4.82 -8.15 -11.46
N ARG A 39 -4.23 -7.47 -12.45
CA ARG A 39 -4.74 -7.50 -13.84
C ARG A 39 -4.74 -8.91 -14.43
N ARG A 40 -3.71 -9.71 -14.15
CA ARG A 40 -3.65 -11.12 -14.60
C ARG A 40 -4.75 -12.00 -14.02
N LEU A 41 -5.33 -11.62 -12.87
CA LEU A 41 -6.50 -12.29 -12.29
C LEU A 41 -7.81 -11.91 -12.99
N GLY A 42 -7.77 -11.09 -14.05
CA GLY A 42 -8.95 -10.65 -14.80
C GLY A 42 -9.67 -9.46 -14.18
N LEU A 43 -9.08 -8.79 -13.19
CA LEU A 43 -9.68 -7.63 -12.53
C LEU A 43 -9.43 -6.35 -13.34
N PRO A 44 -10.41 -5.42 -13.42
CA PRO A 44 -10.13 -4.05 -13.83
C PRO A 44 -9.29 -3.37 -12.75
N VAL A 45 -8.12 -2.85 -13.13
CA VAL A 45 -7.16 -2.24 -12.19
C VAL A 45 -6.70 -0.89 -12.71
N GLU A 46 -7.18 0.15 -12.03
CA GLU A 46 -6.73 1.53 -12.21
C GLU A 46 -5.56 1.86 -11.29
N THR A 47 -4.69 2.75 -11.74
CA THR A 47 -3.48 3.18 -11.03
C THR A 47 -3.32 4.69 -11.09
N GLY A 48 -2.75 5.28 -10.04
CA GLY A 48 -2.24 6.65 -10.09
C GLY A 48 -0.79 6.70 -10.58
N VAL A 49 -0.12 7.82 -10.31
CA VAL A 49 1.27 8.05 -10.69
C VAL A 49 2.17 7.92 -9.47
N PHE A 50 2.98 6.86 -9.41
CA PHE A 50 3.89 6.61 -8.29
C PHE A 50 4.87 7.78 -8.11
N GLY A 51 4.95 8.29 -6.87
CA GLY A 51 5.82 9.40 -6.48
C GLY A 51 5.27 10.79 -6.80
N ALA A 52 4.14 10.90 -7.49
CA ALA A 52 3.49 12.18 -7.72
C ALA A 52 2.62 12.61 -6.53
N HIS A 53 2.50 13.92 -6.33
CA HIS A 53 1.40 14.48 -5.54
C HIS A 53 0.08 14.22 -6.29
N MET A 54 -0.94 13.75 -5.58
CA MET A 54 -2.22 13.39 -6.17
C MET A 54 -3.36 13.78 -5.24
N ASP A 55 -4.43 14.33 -5.82
CA ASP A 55 -5.72 14.48 -5.17
C ASP A 55 -6.56 13.24 -5.51
N VAL A 56 -7.16 12.60 -4.50
CA VAL A 56 -7.87 11.33 -4.64
C VAL A 56 -9.31 11.50 -4.17
N GLU A 57 -10.26 11.39 -5.09
CA GLU A 57 -11.68 11.38 -4.78
C GLU A 57 -12.18 9.95 -4.58
N LEU A 58 -13.01 9.74 -3.54
CA LEU A 58 -13.55 8.45 -3.16
C LEU A 58 -14.93 8.68 -2.52
N VAL A 59 -15.92 7.88 -2.92
CA VAL A 59 -17.16 7.69 -2.16
C VAL A 59 -17.07 6.31 -1.49
N ASN A 60 -17.01 6.28 -0.15
CA ASN A 60 -16.99 5.04 0.61
C ASN A 60 -18.40 4.66 1.04
N ASP A 61 -19.09 3.87 0.21
CA ASP A 61 -20.47 3.42 0.43
C ASP A 61 -20.49 2.22 1.40
N GLY A 62 -20.93 2.46 2.65
CA GLY A 62 -20.83 1.53 3.79
C GLY A 62 -20.73 2.29 5.13
N PRO A 63 -19.60 2.94 5.47
CA PRO A 63 -18.26 2.69 4.95
C PRO A 63 -17.67 1.42 5.58
N VAL A 64 -16.99 0.62 4.77
CA VAL A 64 -16.21 -0.52 5.25
C VAL A 64 -14.76 -0.28 4.90
N THR A 65 -13.89 -0.34 5.91
CA THR A 65 -12.44 -0.23 5.73
C THR A 65 -11.80 -1.51 6.26
N ILE A 66 -11.04 -2.19 5.41
CA ILE A 66 -10.32 -3.41 5.77
C ILE A 66 -8.83 -3.11 5.73
N TRP A 67 -8.14 -3.43 6.82
CA TRP A 67 -6.69 -3.35 6.90
C TRP A 67 -6.08 -4.73 6.65
N LEU A 68 -5.08 -4.80 5.78
CA LEU A 68 -4.39 -6.04 5.43
C LEU A 68 -2.89 -5.79 5.45
N ASP A 69 -2.16 -6.61 6.21
CA ASP A 69 -0.71 -6.67 6.17
C ASP A 69 -0.28 -8.08 5.79
N SER A 70 0.57 -8.18 4.76
CA SER A 70 1.11 -9.47 4.33
C SER A 70 1.96 -10.17 5.40
N ALA A 71 2.58 -9.41 6.31
CA ALA A 71 3.34 -9.98 7.44
C ALA A 71 2.42 -10.63 8.48
N GLU A 72 1.16 -10.19 8.58
CA GLU A 72 0.15 -10.76 9.48
C GLU A 72 -0.66 -11.88 8.81
N LEU A 73 -0.85 -11.79 7.48
CA LEU A 73 -1.65 -12.76 6.71
C LEU A 73 -0.87 -13.99 6.25
N ARG A 74 0.45 -13.86 6.08
CA ARG A 74 1.31 -15.02 5.90
C ARG A 74 1.46 -15.66 7.27
N GLY A 75 0.65 -16.69 7.54
CA GLY A 75 0.83 -17.50 8.75
C GLY A 75 2.31 -17.83 8.92
N THR A 76 2.79 -17.80 10.18
CA THR A 76 4.08 -18.40 10.50
C THR A 76 4.09 -19.79 9.88
N ALA A 77 5.18 -20.18 9.21
CA ALA A 77 5.33 -21.49 8.57
C ALA A 77 5.42 -22.65 9.60
N GLU A 78 4.63 -22.58 10.68
CA GLU A 78 4.56 -23.47 11.83
C GLU A 78 3.11 -23.88 12.18
N ASP A 79 2.21 -23.92 11.19
CA ASP A 79 0.98 -24.73 11.24
C ASP A 79 1.04 -25.84 10.19
#